data_AF-A0AAE0AFC6-F1
#
_entry.id   AF-A0AAE0AFC6-F1
#
_cell.length_a   1.000
_cell.length_b   1.000
_cell.length_c   1.000
_cell.angle_alpha   90.00
_cell.angle_beta   90.00
_cell.angle_gamma   90.00
#
_symmetry.space_group_name_H-M   'P 1'
#
loop_
_entity.id
_entity.type
_entity.pdbx_description
1 polymer ?
#
loop_
_entity_poly.entity_id
_entity_poly.type
_entity_poly.pdbx_seq_one_letter_code
_entity_poly.pdbx_strand_id
1 'polypeptide(L)'
;MICVWNVRGAGRQGFSRVIADLRNIYHFDILAILEPRISGSKAKSIIKKLGFSNSCVVDAEEGFVKHLSRVVSDHSLILIHLYSNHVPKCGLKPFRFEAMWLKHKNFDEGCIPDLINQTYISLIPKVPNASYMSQLRPISLCNTYYKVVSKMIVQRLRHLLLSLISPNQVAFVLGKQIQDNIILAQEVLHKLKIAKGKMRFFAWKINLSKAYDRLQ
;
A
#
# COMPACT_ATOMS: atom_id res chain seq x y z
N MET A 1 6.72 12.51 20.85
CA MET A 1 6.83 11.11 20.34
C MET A 1 5.52 10.67 19.70
N ILE A 2 5.58 9.91 18.59
CA ILE A 2 4.40 9.45 17.83
C ILE A 2 4.16 7.97 18.12
N CYS A 3 2.97 7.60 18.58
CA CYS A 3 2.53 6.23 18.76
C CYS A 3 1.58 5.85 17.60
N VAL A 4 1.94 4.83 16.82
CA VAL A 4 1.08 4.29 15.76
C VAL A 4 0.69 2.86 16.13
N TRP A 5 -0.60 2.58 16.20
CA TRP A 5 -1.10 1.27 16.61
C TRP A 5 -2.15 0.74 15.62
N ASN A 6 -1.81 -0.38 14.97
CA ASN A 6 -2.78 -1.19 14.23
C ASN A 6 -3.55 -2.08 15.21
N VAL A 7 -4.77 -1.66 15.56
CA VAL A 7 -5.60 -2.27 16.60
C VAL A 7 -6.65 -3.17 15.95
N ARG A 8 -6.98 -4.27 16.63
CA ARG A 8 -8.25 -5.00 16.44
C ARG A 8 -9.08 -4.89 17.70
N GLY A 9 -10.22 -4.23 17.62
CA GLY A 9 -11.14 -4.05 18.74
C GLY A 9 -11.00 -2.73 19.48
N ALA A 10 -10.60 -1.63 18.83
CA ALA A 10 -10.57 -0.29 19.44
C ALA A 10 -11.94 0.17 20.01
N GLY A 11 -13.03 -0.50 19.64
CA GLY A 11 -14.38 -0.25 20.15
C GLY A 11 -14.81 -1.10 21.34
N ARG A 12 -13.93 -1.94 21.89
CA ARG A 12 -14.23 -2.76 23.09
C ARG A 12 -14.21 -1.90 24.35
N GLN A 13 -15.02 -2.29 25.34
CA GLN A 13 -14.99 -1.68 26.67
C GLN A 13 -13.58 -1.88 27.27
N GLY A 14 -12.94 -0.80 27.72
CA GLY A 14 -11.58 -0.81 28.29
C GLY A 14 -10.48 -0.26 27.39
N PHE A 15 -10.71 -0.07 26.08
CA PHE A 15 -9.67 0.44 25.16
C PHE A 15 -9.11 1.81 25.57
N SER A 16 -9.96 2.71 26.07
CA SER A 16 -9.52 4.04 26.53
C SER A 16 -8.59 3.99 27.74
N ARG A 17 -8.76 3.00 28.64
CA ARG A 17 -7.87 2.79 29.79
C ARG A 17 -6.49 2.36 29.33
N VAL A 18 -6.42 1.41 28.38
CA VAL A 18 -5.15 0.96 27.80
C VAL A 18 -4.38 2.13 27.17
N ILE A 19 -5.07 3.02 26.45
CA ILE A 19 -4.42 4.22 25.88
C ILE A 19 -3.95 5.19 26.97
N ALA A 20 -4.70 5.35 28.07
CA ALA A 20 -4.27 6.16 29.20
C ALA A 20 -3.01 5.60 29.85
N ASP A 21 -2.95 4.28 30.08
CA ASP A 21 -1.78 3.60 30.65
C ASP A 21 -0.55 3.74 29.75
N LEU A 22 -0.72 3.50 28.44
CA LEU A 22 0.36 3.66 27.47
C LEU A 22 0.86 5.11 27.41
N ARG A 23 -0.03 6.09 27.51
CA ARG A 23 0.35 7.51 27.54
C ARG A 23 1.17 7.83 28.79
N ASN A 24 0.80 7.26 29.95
CA ASN A 24 1.55 7.45 31.19
C ASN A 24 2.94 6.80 31.16
N ILE A 25 3.09 5.65 30.49
CA ILE A 25 4.36 4.92 30.42
C ILE A 25 5.31 5.55 29.39
N TYR A 26 4.77 5.90 28.23
CA TYR A 26 5.57 6.26 27.07
C TYR A 26 5.59 7.76 26.78
N HIS A 27 4.66 8.57 27.32
CA HIS A 27 4.59 10.01 27.08
C HIS A 27 4.60 10.40 25.59
N PHE A 28 3.74 9.81 24.78
CA PHE A 28 3.57 10.20 23.38
C PHE A 28 2.56 11.35 23.23
N ASP A 29 2.87 12.26 22.29
CA ASP A 29 2.09 13.47 22.01
C ASP A 29 1.07 13.25 20.89
N ILE A 30 1.36 12.31 19.98
CA ILE A 30 0.53 11.99 18.82
C ILE A 30 0.20 10.50 18.84
N LEU A 31 -1.08 10.16 18.68
CA LEU A 31 -1.58 8.79 18.60
C LEU A 31 -2.31 8.58 17.27
N ALA A 32 -1.84 7.63 16.46
CA ALA A 32 -2.50 7.19 15.23
C ALA A 32 -3.03 5.76 15.41
N ILE A 33 -4.36 5.60 15.41
CA ILE A 33 -5.01 4.29 15.50
C ILE A 33 -5.45 3.87 14.11
N LEU A 34 -4.97 2.71 13.66
CA LEU A 34 -5.41 2.06 12.43
C LEU A 34 -6.33 0.91 12.82
N GLU A 35 -7.65 1.04 12.58
CA GLU A 35 -8.64 0.02 12.91
C GLU A 35 -9.55 -0.24 11.69
N PRO A 36 -9.51 -1.44 11.08
CA PRO A 36 -10.23 -1.72 9.85
C PRO A 36 -11.73 -2.00 10.03
N ARG A 37 -12.24 -2.10 11.26
CA ARG A 37 -13.66 -2.49 11.54
C ARG A 37 -14.50 -1.39 12.18
N ILE A 38 -13.95 -0.18 12.31
CA ILE A 38 -14.60 0.92 13.00
C ILE A 38 -14.51 2.15 12.11
N SER A 39 -15.65 2.62 11.64
CA SER A 39 -15.80 3.81 10.81
C SER A 39 -16.87 4.75 11.37
N GLY A 40 -16.92 5.98 10.85
CA GLY A 40 -18.02 6.90 11.06
C GLY A 40 -18.29 7.29 12.53
N SER A 41 -19.57 7.23 12.95
CA SER A 41 -20.03 7.70 14.27
C SER A 41 -19.40 6.94 15.44
N LYS A 42 -19.09 5.65 15.25
CA LYS A 42 -18.46 4.80 16.27
C LYS A 42 -17.00 5.20 16.51
N ALA A 43 -16.26 5.53 15.44
CA ALA A 43 -14.90 6.06 15.54
C ALA A 43 -14.87 7.41 16.28
N LYS A 44 -15.81 8.31 15.97
CA LYS A 44 -15.95 9.61 16.66
C LYS A 44 -16.24 9.45 18.16
N SER A 45 -17.09 8.49 18.54
CA SER A 45 -17.39 8.20 19.95
C SER A 45 -16.17 7.69 20.73
N ILE A 46 -15.34 6.85 20.10
CA ILE A 46 -14.11 6.34 20.71
C ILE A 46 -13.09 7.47 20.90
N ILE A 47 -12.88 8.30 19.88
CA ILE A 47 -11.93 9.41 19.94
C ILE A 47 -12.25 10.38 21.08
N LYS A 48 -13.53 10.73 21.27
CA LYS A 48 -13.96 11.57 22.41
C LYS A 48 -13.54 11.00 23.76
N LYS A 49 -13.51 9.67 23.89
CA LYS A 49 -13.12 8.97 25.13
C LYS A 49 -11.60 8.88 25.33
N LEU A 50 -10.78 9.17 24.32
CA LEU A 50 -9.32 9.10 24.41
C LEU A 50 -8.69 10.37 25.01
N GLY A 51 -9.42 11.49 25.00
CA GLY A 51 -9.00 12.74 25.66
C GLY A 51 -7.83 13.44 24.97
N PHE A 52 -7.80 13.45 23.63
CA PHE A 52 -6.87 14.26 22.84
C PHE A 52 -7.54 15.59 22.46
N SER A 53 -6.78 16.69 22.51
CA SER A 53 -7.28 18.03 22.18
C SER A 53 -7.68 18.18 20.71
N ASN A 54 -6.95 17.51 19.81
CA ASN A 54 -7.20 17.50 18.38
C ASN A 54 -7.32 16.07 17.86
N SER A 55 -8.25 15.85 16.92
CA SER A 55 -8.47 14.53 16.32
C SER A 55 -9.06 14.61 14.92
N CYS A 56 -8.77 13.62 14.08
CA CYS A 56 -9.31 13.46 12.73
C CYS A 56 -9.68 12.00 12.50
N VAL A 57 -10.82 11.75 11.85
CA VAL A 57 -11.23 10.42 11.37
C VAL A 57 -11.14 10.42 9.85
N VAL A 58 -10.46 9.43 9.28
CA VAL A 58 -10.40 9.23 7.83
C VAL A 58 -10.97 7.86 7.54
N ASP A 59 -12.19 7.84 7.00
CA ASP A 59 -12.87 6.62 6.56
C ASP A 59 -12.47 6.29 5.11
N ALA A 60 -12.39 5.00 4.76
CA ALA A 60 -12.22 4.56 3.38
C ALA A 60 -13.60 4.35 2.76
N GLU A 61 -13.91 5.07 1.67
CA GLU A 61 -15.20 4.92 0.96
C GLU A 61 -15.29 3.54 0.28
N GLU A 62 -16.38 2.81 0.51
CA GLU A 62 -16.57 1.42 0.06
C GLU A 62 -17.29 1.36 -1.31
N GLY A 63 -16.76 0.57 -2.25
CA GLY A 63 -17.50 0.07 -3.43
C GLY A 63 -17.79 -1.42 -3.27
N PHE A 64 -18.89 -1.92 -3.87
CA PHE A 64 -19.31 -3.32 -3.74
C PHE A 64 -19.01 -4.13 -5.01
N VAL A 65 -18.67 -5.39 -4.82
CA VAL A 65 -18.24 -6.33 -5.87
C VAL A 65 -19.13 -7.56 -5.81
N LYS A 66 -19.70 -7.96 -6.94
CA LYS A 66 -20.48 -9.19 -7.09
C LYS A 66 -19.80 -10.09 -8.12
N HIS A 67 -19.31 -11.24 -7.69
CA HIS A 67 -18.89 -12.30 -8.61
C HIS A 67 -20.12 -12.88 -9.29
N LEU A 68 -20.13 -12.90 -10.63
CA LEU A 68 -21.16 -13.56 -11.42
C LEU A 68 -20.80 -15.04 -11.60
N SER A 69 -21.82 -15.88 -11.70
CA SER A 69 -21.69 -17.31 -11.95
C SER A 69 -20.88 -17.56 -13.23
N ARG A 70 -20.06 -18.63 -13.25
CA ARG A 70 -19.31 -19.03 -14.45
C ARG A 70 -20.28 -19.27 -15.61
N VAL A 71 -20.03 -18.59 -16.72
CA VAL A 71 -20.61 -18.93 -18.02
C VAL A 71 -19.58 -19.78 -18.78
N VAL A 72 -19.79 -20.06 -20.07
CA VAL A 72 -18.96 -20.96 -20.90
C VAL A 72 -17.45 -20.61 -20.95
N SER A 73 -17.03 -19.47 -20.39
CA SER A 73 -15.61 -19.11 -20.18
C SER A 73 -15.10 -19.56 -18.79
N ASP A 74 -13.86 -20.02 -18.77
CA ASP A 74 -13.01 -20.29 -17.61
C ASP A 74 -12.71 -19.06 -16.73
N HIS A 75 -13.15 -17.87 -17.14
CA HIS A 75 -13.07 -16.64 -16.36
C HIS A 75 -14.40 -16.28 -15.69
N SER A 76 -14.37 -16.08 -14.37
CA SER A 76 -15.53 -15.56 -13.62
C SER A 76 -15.67 -14.05 -13.83
N LEU A 77 -16.76 -13.62 -14.46
CA LEU A 77 -17.13 -12.21 -14.61
C LEU A 77 -17.36 -11.58 -13.22
N ILE A 78 -16.85 -10.36 -13.02
CA ILE A 78 -17.02 -9.60 -11.78
C ILE A 78 -17.81 -8.34 -12.10
N LEU A 79 -18.97 -8.19 -11.47
CA LEU A 79 -19.82 -7.01 -11.55
C LEU A 79 -19.46 -6.05 -10.41
N ILE A 80 -19.07 -4.82 -10.76
CA ILE A 80 -18.74 -3.78 -9.78
C ILE A 80 -19.90 -2.80 -9.69
N HIS A 81 -20.43 -2.63 -8.48
CA HIS A 81 -21.40 -1.57 -8.19
C HIS A 81 -20.68 -0.42 -7.48
N LEU A 82 -20.53 0.70 -8.20
CA LEU A 82 -20.03 1.95 -7.65
C LEU A 82 -21.22 2.84 -7.30
N TYR A 83 -21.74 2.74 -6.08
CA TYR A 83 -22.67 3.74 -5.56
C TYR A 83 -21.85 4.84 -4.90
N SER A 84 -21.58 5.92 -5.64
CA SER A 84 -21.09 7.16 -5.04
C SER A 84 -21.80 8.34 -5.69
N ASN A 85 -22.53 9.11 -4.87
CA ASN A 85 -23.02 10.45 -5.24
C ASN A 85 -21.92 11.52 -5.08
N HIS A 86 -20.70 11.12 -4.73
CA HIS A 86 -19.54 11.99 -4.67
C HIS A 86 -18.76 11.93 -5.99
N VAL A 87 -18.78 13.03 -6.75
CA VAL A 87 -17.76 13.29 -7.78
C VAL A 87 -16.49 13.71 -7.04
N PRO A 88 -15.39 12.94 -7.10
CA PRO A 88 -14.15 13.36 -6.46
C PRO A 88 -13.66 14.66 -7.11
N LYS A 89 -13.48 15.73 -6.31
CA LYS A 89 -12.86 16.99 -6.75
C LYS A 89 -11.36 16.88 -7.03
N CYS A 90 -10.75 15.72 -6.82
CA CYS A 90 -9.39 15.45 -7.27
C CYS A 90 -9.50 14.90 -8.69
N GLY A 91 -9.07 15.68 -9.69
CA GLY A 91 -9.26 15.38 -11.10
C GLY A 91 -9.09 13.89 -11.38
N LEU A 92 -10.10 13.29 -12.02
CA LEU A 92 -10.09 11.91 -12.46
C LEU A 92 -8.78 11.66 -13.22
N LYS A 93 -7.76 11.17 -12.54
CA LYS A 93 -6.63 10.52 -13.18
C LYS A 93 -7.04 9.06 -13.25
N PRO A 94 -7.71 8.63 -14.33
CA PRO A 94 -7.91 7.21 -14.53
C PRO A 94 -6.54 6.55 -14.42
N PHE A 95 -6.51 5.37 -13.80
CA PHE A 95 -5.32 4.57 -13.76
C PHE A 95 -4.86 4.34 -15.21
N ARG A 96 -3.76 5.00 -15.60
CA ARG A 96 -3.25 5.01 -16.96
C ARG A 96 -1.85 4.41 -16.93
N PHE A 97 -1.69 3.26 -17.57
CA PHE A 97 -0.36 2.79 -17.91
C PHE A 97 0.21 3.67 -19.00
N GLU A 98 1.38 4.23 -18.72
CA GLU A 98 2.10 5.06 -19.66
C GLU A 98 3.51 4.50 -19.82
N ALA A 99 3.86 4.15 -21.06
CA ALA A 99 5.20 3.78 -21.42
C ALA A 99 6.12 5.01 -21.33
N MET A 100 6.69 5.25 -20.16
CA MET A 100 7.50 6.44 -19.88
C MET A 100 8.73 6.56 -20.79
N TRP A 101 9.27 5.44 -21.27
CA TRP A 101 10.38 5.45 -22.24
C TRP A 101 9.98 6.08 -23.59
N LEU A 102 8.70 6.12 -23.96
CA LEU A 102 8.23 6.86 -25.14
C LEU A 102 8.40 8.37 -25.00
N LYS A 103 8.52 8.89 -23.77
CA LYS A 103 8.76 10.31 -23.53
C LYS A 103 10.24 10.68 -23.60
N HIS A 104 11.12 9.70 -23.74
CA HIS A 104 12.54 9.94 -23.81
C HIS A 104 12.90 10.42 -25.22
N LYS A 105 13.60 11.55 -25.33
CA LYS A 105 13.93 12.21 -26.61
C LYS A 105 14.60 11.29 -27.65
N ASN A 106 15.37 10.31 -27.18
CA ASN A 106 16.10 9.37 -28.04
C ASN A 106 15.28 8.10 -28.38
N PHE A 107 13.97 8.07 -28.11
CA PHE A 107 13.10 6.92 -28.35
C PHE A 107 12.14 7.12 -29.52
N ASP A 108 12.12 8.31 -30.13
CA ASP A 108 11.22 8.70 -31.22
C ASP A 108 11.60 8.10 -32.60
N GLU A 109 12.74 7.41 -32.68
CA GLU A 109 13.29 6.90 -33.95
C GLU A 109 12.69 5.54 -34.39
N GLY A 110 11.74 4.98 -33.64
CA GLY A 110 11.16 3.66 -33.91
C GLY A 110 9.68 3.66 -34.32
N CYS A 111 9.29 2.70 -35.17
CA CYS A 111 7.87 2.43 -35.45
C CYS A 111 7.19 1.78 -34.23
N ILE A 112 6.54 2.59 -33.42
CA ILE A 112 5.85 2.14 -32.21
C ILE A 112 4.35 2.03 -32.52
N PRO A 113 3.69 0.89 -32.25
CA PRO A 113 2.26 0.76 -32.49
C PRO A 113 1.46 1.76 -31.64
N ASP A 114 0.48 2.44 -32.24
CA ASP A 114 -0.37 3.44 -31.58
C ASP A 114 -1.08 2.90 -30.32
N LEU A 115 -1.30 1.59 -30.29
CA LEU A 115 -2.01 0.87 -29.23
C LEU A 115 -1.10 0.47 -28.05
N ILE A 116 0.18 0.88 -28.03
CA ILE A 116 1.15 0.44 -27.01
C ILE A 116 0.80 0.87 -25.57
N ASN A 117 0.02 1.95 -25.42
CA ASN A 117 -0.47 2.40 -24.11
C ASN A 117 -1.89 1.89 -23.81
N GLN A 118 -2.50 1.09 -24.69
CA GLN A 118 -3.76 0.43 -24.38
C GLN A 118 -3.51 -0.76 -23.46
N THR A 119 -4.26 -0.80 -22.36
CA THR A 119 -4.19 -1.86 -21.36
C THR A 119 -5.58 -2.24 -20.91
N TYR A 120 -5.85 -3.54 -20.75
CA TYR A 120 -7.07 -4.00 -20.10
C TYR A 120 -6.88 -4.02 -18.58
N ILE A 121 -7.88 -3.58 -17.81
CA ILE A 121 -7.86 -3.72 -16.36
C ILE A 121 -8.61 -4.99 -15.98
N SER A 122 -7.92 -5.92 -15.33
CA SER A 122 -8.51 -7.11 -14.71
C SER A 122 -8.46 -6.97 -13.20
N LEU A 123 -9.48 -7.46 -12.51
CA LEU A 123 -9.54 -7.42 -11.05
C LEU A 123 -9.26 -8.80 -10.47
N ILE A 124 -8.22 -8.89 -9.65
CA ILE A 124 -7.86 -10.12 -8.95
C ILE A 124 -8.34 -10.05 -7.50
N PRO A 125 -9.12 -11.03 -7.03
CA PRO A 125 -9.51 -11.09 -5.62
C PRO A 125 -8.29 -11.33 -4.71
N LYS A 126 -8.16 -10.53 -3.66
CA LYS A 126 -7.11 -10.70 -2.62
C LYS A 126 -7.47 -11.76 -1.59
N VAL A 127 -8.76 -12.09 -1.46
CA VAL A 127 -9.31 -13.06 -0.50
C VAL A 127 -10.38 -13.90 -1.20
N PRO A 128 -10.64 -15.14 -0.73
CA PRO A 128 -11.79 -15.92 -1.19
C PRO A 128 -13.10 -15.16 -0.98
N ASN A 129 -14.05 -15.30 -1.91
CA ASN A 129 -15.37 -14.65 -1.87
C ASN A 129 -15.30 -13.13 -1.66
N ALA A 130 -14.53 -12.45 -2.50
CA ALA A 130 -14.37 -10.99 -2.42
C ALA A 130 -15.71 -10.28 -2.75
N SER A 131 -16.27 -9.59 -1.76
CA SER A 131 -17.54 -8.85 -1.89
C SER A 131 -17.35 -7.33 -1.96
N TYR A 132 -16.16 -6.82 -1.62
CA TYR A 132 -15.87 -5.39 -1.56
C TYR A 132 -14.72 -5.00 -2.50
N MET A 133 -14.77 -3.78 -3.06
CA MET A 133 -13.73 -3.25 -3.96
C MET A 133 -12.35 -3.18 -3.30
N SER A 134 -12.30 -2.92 -2.00
CA SER A 134 -11.06 -2.93 -1.21
C SER A 134 -10.36 -4.30 -1.21
N GLN A 135 -11.14 -5.37 -1.38
CA GLN A 135 -10.68 -6.77 -1.45
C GLN A 135 -10.24 -7.19 -2.85
N LEU A 136 -10.47 -6.37 -3.87
CA LEU A 136 -9.94 -6.60 -5.20
C LEU A 136 -8.61 -5.85 -5.40
N ARG A 137 -7.76 -6.41 -6.25
CA ARG A 137 -6.55 -5.77 -6.76
C ARG A 137 -6.73 -5.52 -8.26
N PRO A 138 -6.78 -4.27 -8.72
CA PRO A 138 -6.71 -4.01 -10.14
C PRO A 138 -5.30 -4.36 -10.64
N ILE A 139 -5.24 -5.09 -11.75
CA ILE A 139 -4.02 -5.40 -12.50
C ILE A 139 -4.28 -4.94 -13.92
N SER A 140 -3.34 -4.19 -14.49
CA SER A 140 -3.41 -3.91 -15.91
C SER A 140 -2.64 -4.93 -16.72
N LEU A 141 -3.32 -5.43 -17.73
CA LEU A 141 -2.81 -6.35 -18.72
C LEU A 141 -2.26 -5.49 -19.87
N CYS A 142 -0.97 -5.16 -19.77
CA CYS A 142 -0.27 -4.48 -20.85
C CYS A 142 -0.07 -5.42 -22.04
N ASN A 143 0.01 -4.83 -23.23
CA ASN A 143 0.34 -5.56 -24.45
C ASN A 143 1.74 -6.20 -24.39
N THR A 144 1.97 -7.19 -25.24
CA THR A 144 3.23 -7.94 -25.32
C THR A 144 4.40 -7.04 -25.70
N TYR A 145 4.22 -6.10 -26.63
CA TYR A 145 5.27 -5.16 -27.05
C TYR A 145 5.82 -4.35 -25.86
N TYR A 146 4.94 -3.76 -25.06
CA TYR A 146 5.28 -3.06 -23.82
C TYR A 146 6.09 -3.95 -22.89
N LYS A 147 5.67 -5.20 -22.69
CA LYS A 147 6.37 -6.15 -21.79
C LYS A 147 7.76 -6.49 -22.30
N VAL A 148 7.93 -6.68 -23.61
CA VAL A 148 9.23 -6.97 -24.23
C VAL A 148 10.19 -5.79 -24.03
N VAL A 149 9.77 -4.58 -24.41
CA VAL A 149 10.60 -3.36 -24.25
C VAL A 149 10.94 -3.11 -22.78
N SER A 150 9.95 -3.20 -21.88
CA SER A 150 10.16 -3.09 -20.43
C SER A 150 11.20 -4.08 -19.94
N LYS A 151 11.13 -5.34 -20.38
CA LYS A 151 12.06 -6.39 -19.97
C LYS A 151 13.48 -6.10 -20.46
N MET A 152 13.64 -5.59 -21.68
CA MET A 152 14.95 -5.16 -22.20
C MET A 152 15.54 -4.01 -21.38
N ILE A 153 14.73 -3.01 -21.03
CA ILE A 153 15.16 -1.89 -20.17
C ILE A 153 15.58 -2.40 -18.79
N VAL A 154 14.76 -3.22 -18.14
CA VAL A 154 15.08 -3.81 -16.83
C VAL A 154 16.37 -4.62 -16.90
N GLN A 155 16.59 -5.38 -17.97
CA GLN A 155 17.81 -6.16 -18.14
C GLN A 155 19.06 -5.29 -18.25
N ARG A 156 18.99 -4.14 -18.93
CA ARG A 156 20.08 -3.15 -18.98
C ARG A 156 20.31 -2.47 -17.63
N LEU A 157 19.23 -2.05 -16.96
CA LEU A 157 19.30 -1.39 -15.65
C LEU A 157 19.80 -2.31 -14.54
N ARG A 158 19.57 -3.61 -14.64
CA ARG A 158 19.92 -4.61 -13.63
C ARG A 158 21.38 -4.54 -13.19
N HIS A 159 22.31 -4.30 -14.12
CA HIS A 159 23.74 -4.21 -13.81
C HIS A 159 24.10 -2.90 -13.07
N LEU A 160 23.38 -1.82 -13.36
CA LEU A 160 23.55 -0.52 -12.70
C LEU A 160 22.83 -0.46 -11.35
N LEU A 161 21.78 -1.26 -11.17
CA LEU A 161 20.94 -1.23 -9.98
C LEU A 161 21.78 -1.47 -8.71
N LEU A 162 22.79 -2.36 -8.78
CA LEU A 162 23.65 -2.69 -7.65
C LEU A 162 24.46 -1.50 -7.13
N SER A 163 24.83 -0.55 -7.99
CA SER A 163 25.53 0.68 -7.58
C SER A 163 24.60 1.82 -7.19
N LEU A 164 23.32 1.77 -7.60
CA LEU A 164 22.34 2.84 -7.38
C LEU A 164 21.54 2.66 -6.08
N ILE A 165 21.38 1.42 -5.61
CA ILE A 165 20.56 1.12 -4.43
C ILE A 165 21.43 0.92 -3.18
N SER A 166 20.83 1.18 -2.02
CA SER A 166 21.49 0.92 -0.73
C SER A 166 21.85 -0.56 -0.59
N PRO A 167 23.00 -0.91 0.01
CA PRO A 167 23.33 -2.29 0.32
C PRO A 167 22.28 -2.98 1.20
N ASN A 168 21.53 -2.21 1.99
CA ASN A 168 20.48 -2.70 2.88
C ASN A 168 19.13 -2.96 2.15
N GLN A 169 19.02 -2.59 0.87
CA GLN A 169 17.85 -2.93 0.06
C GLN A 169 17.97 -4.36 -0.46
N VAL A 170 17.11 -5.24 0.04
CA VAL A 170 17.11 -6.67 -0.29
C VAL A 170 16.04 -7.05 -1.30
N ALA A 171 14.84 -6.44 -1.18
CA ALA A 171 13.70 -6.81 -2.01
C ALA A 171 13.93 -6.39 -3.49
N PHE A 172 13.53 -7.28 -4.41
CA PHE A 172 13.59 -7.09 -5.86
C PHE A 172 15.01 -6.90 -6.44
N VAL A 173 16.04 -7.33 -5.71
CA VAL A 173 17.44 -7.32 -6.17
C VAL A 173 17.85 -8.74 -6.51
N LEU A 174 18.48 -8.94 -7.67
CA LEU A 174 19.01 -10.25 -8.03
C LEU A 174 20.05 -10.72 -6.99
N GLY A 175 19.97 -11.99 -6.60
CA GLY A 175 20.98 -12.63 -5.75
C GLY A 175 20.78 -12.35 -4.26
N LYS A 176 19.80 -11.51 -3.91
CA LYS A 176 19.37 -11.31 -2.53
C LYS A 176 18.10 -12.12 -2.25
N GLN A 177 18.00 -12.65 -1.04
CA GLN A 177 16.90 -13.50 -0.62
C GLN A 177 16.09 -12.82 0.49
N ILE A 178 14.83 -13.23 0.65
CA ILE A 178 13.97 -12.69 1.72
C ILE A 178 14.55 -12.93 3.11
N GLN A 179 15.40 -13.95 3.27
CA GLN A 179 16.09 -14.28 4.51
C GLN A 179 17.07 -13.18 4.93
N ASP A 180 17.71 -12.49 3.99
CA ASP A 180 18.65 -11.39 4.29
C ASP A 180 17.95 -10.25 5.04
N ASN A 181 16.67 -9.97 4.71
CA ASN A 181 15.86 -9.00 5.44
C ASN A 181 15.57 -9.43 6.89
N ILE A 182 15.43 -10.74 7.13
CA ILE A 182 15.19 -11.28 8.48
C ILE A 182 16.45 -11.08 9.33
N ILE A 183 17.63 -11.39 8.76
CA ILE A 183 18.92 -11.21 9.42
C ILE A 183 19.13 -9.72 9.76
N LEU A 184 18.92 -8.82 8.79
CA LEU A 184 19.03 -7.38 8.99
C LEU A 184 18.09 -6.89 10.12
N ALA A 185 16.84 -7.36 10.13
CA ALA A 185 15.88 -7.00 11.18
C ALA A 185 16.30 -7.53 12.56
N GLN A 186 16.81 -8.75 12.63
CA GLN A 186 17.33 -9.34 13.87
C GLN A 186 18.54 -8.56 14.40
N GLU A 187 19.47 -8.15 13.53
CA GLU A 187 20.64 -7.36 13.92
C GLU A 187 20.23 -5.98 14.48
N VAL A 188 19.26 -5.31 13.82
CA VAL A 188 18.70 -4.06 14.32
C VAL A 188 18.08 -4.26 15.71
N LEU A 189 17.23 -5.28 15.89
CA LEU A 189 16.60 -5.58 17.18
C LEU A 189 17.63 -5.92 18.27
N HIS A 190 18.68 -6.65 17.92
CA HIS A 190 19.76 -6.99 18.84
C HIS A 190 20.52 -5.75 19.31
N LYS A 191 20.87 -4.83 18.40
CA LYS A 191 21.51 -3.54 18.74
C LYS A 191 20.61 -2.71 19.65
N LEU A 192 19.31 -2.67 19.40
CA LEU A 192 18.34 -2.01 20.29
C LEU A 192 18.32 -2.61 21.69
N LYS A 193 18.44 -3.94 21.82
CA LYS A 193 18.42 -4.64 23.11
C LYS A 193 19.68 -4.39 23.95
N ILE A 194 20.84 -4.28 23.31
CA ILE A 194 22.13 -4.12 23.99
C ILE A 194 22.46 -2.65 24.27
N ALA A 195 21.88 -1.72 23.52
CA ALA A 195 22.12 -0.29 23.71
C ALA A 195 21.85 0.16 25.16
N LYS A 196 22.88 0.70 25.81
CA LYS A 196 22.82 1.31 27.15
C LYS A 196 23.34 2.75 27.05
N GLY A 197 22.68 3.69 27.73
CA GLY A 197 23.09 5.11 27.77
C GLY A 197 21.91 6.09 27.59
N LYS A 198 22.20 7.40 27.62
CA LYS A 198 21.19 8.47 27.45
C LYS A 198 20.56 8.51 26.04
N MET A 199 21.24 7.91 25.04
CA MET A 199 20.76 7.73 23.67
C MET A 199 19.79 6.54 23.60
N ARG A 200 18.48 6.81 23.48
CA ARG A 200 17.46 5.79 23.26
C ARG A 200 17.28 5.55 21.76
N PHE A 201 17.54 4.33 21.31
CA PHE A 201 17.29 3.94 19.92
C PHE A 201 15.83 3.49 19.74
N PHE A 202 15.27 3.73 18.55
CA PHE A 202 13.90 3.39 18.19
C PHE A 202 13.86 2.76 16.79
N ALA A 203 13.05 1.72 16.61
CA ALA A 203 12.77 1.14 15.29
C ALA A 203 11.35 1.46 14.86
N TRP A 204 11.21 1.96 13.62
CA TRP A 204 9.92 2.25 13.00
C TRP A 204 9.70 1.34 11.80
N LYS A 205 8.60 0.58 11.81
CA LYS A 205 8.07 -0.07 10.61
C LYS A 205 7.15 0.86 9.81
N ILE A 206 7.57 1.26 8.62
CA ILE A 206 6.78 2.10 7.70
C ILE A 206 6.22 1.21 6.58
N ASN A 207 4.99 1.45 6.17
CA ASN A 207 4.36 0.78 5.02
C ASN A 207 3.75 1.82 4.09
N LEU A 208 4.03 1.71 2.79
CA LEU A 208 3.49 2.61 1.78
C LEU A 208 2.15 2.07 1.26
N SER A 209 1.09 2.85 1.43
CA SER A 209 -0.21 2.51 0.85
C SER A 209 -0.19 2.74 -0.65
N LYS A 210 -0.56 1.70 -1.43
CA LYS A 210 -0.66 1.76 -2.90
C LYS A 210 0.60 2.36 -3.55
N ALA A 211 1.78 1.88 -3.16
CA ALA A 211 3.08 2.46 -3.56
C ALA A 211 3.23 2.64 -5.07
N TYR A 212 2.76 1.67 -5.88
CA TYR A 212 2.83 1.73 -7.33
C TYR A 212 1.83 2.71 -7.96
N ASP A 213 0.70 2.98 -7.31
CA ASP A 213 -0.36 3.85 -7.84
C ASP A 213 -0.07 5.34 -7.55
N ARG A 214 0.94 5.63 -6.72
CA ARG A 214 1.24 6.96 -6.18
C ARG A 214 2.61 7.51 -6.58
N LEU A 215 3.28 6.87 -7.55
CA LEU A 215 4.50 7.41 -8.14
C LEU A 215 4.14 8.68 -8.94
N GLN A 216 4.84 9.78 -8.66
CA GLN A 216 4.69 11.08 -9.34
C GLN A 216 6.02 11.52 -9.91
#